data_AF-A0A9D5M600-F1
#
_entry.id   AF-A0A9D5M600-F1
#
_cell.length_a   1.000
_cell.length_b   1.000
_cell.length_c   1.000
_cell.angle_alpha   90.00
_cell.angle_beta   90.00
_cell.angle_gamma   90.00
#
_symmetry.space_group_name_H-M   'P 1'
#
loop_
_entity.id
_entity.type
_entity.pdbx_description
1 polymer ?
#
loop_
_entity_poly.entity_id
_entity_poly.type
_entity_poly.pdbx_seq_one_letter_code
_entity_poly.pdbx_strand_id
1 'polypeptide(L)'
;MSDIENLKVAPETVETPTGEENNNNENNSTEIVTYKEMSPMQMILRRFFRSKLSIVGIVMIVFLFAFSFLGPEIYRGIYKSNFTGDNLERLEEQAGEMDVHVDRTPTEYSMEDTLVFEDAEGNKIEVVETIKNYDTINKYANPNKVHLLGTDEGGRDVFIRLMYGGRISLLIGFIVVILETLVGIVLGGIAGYFGGWVDQLIMRIVDIFNCIPTLPILLIASAVIDSWVVDGTLAADDRIYVLMVIITIFGWSGTARLVRGQILSLREQEFITATEVMGLPTWRKIFKHLIPNVMPQLIVSMTLGLGSVILYESTLSYLGLGVQLPKAAWGTMISGANNPNILNYHVNMWLPAGIMIVIAVLGFNFIGDGLRDAMDPKARK
;
A
#
# COMPACT_ATOMS: atom_id res chain seq x y z
N MET A 1 45.94 -3.81 71.71
CA MET A 1 45.58 -3.96 70.29
C MET A 1 44.51 -5.05 70.26
N SER A 2 43.28 -4.65 70.55
CA SER A 2 42.07 -5.45 70.81
C SER A 2 40.92 -4.52 70.35
N ASP A 3 39.86 -4.94 69.63
CA ASP A 3 38.74 -5.85 69.94
C ASP A 3 38.08 -6.19 68.56
N ILE A 4 37.66 -7.39 68.12
CA ILE A 4 36.72 -8.43 68.57
C ILE A 4 35.22 -8.04 68.60
N GLU A 5 34.44 -8.87 67.87
CA GLU A 5 32.99 -9.19 67.95
C GLU A 5 31.93 -8.27 67.31
N ASN A 6 31.20 -8.75 66.29
CA ASN A 6 29.96 -9.57 66.34
C ASN A 6 28.78 -8.85 66.99
N LEU A 7 27.68 -8.68 66.24
CA LEU A 7 26.32 -8.87 66.78
C LEU A 7 25.28 -9.05 65.66
N LYS A 8 24.62 -10.21 65.73
CA LYS A 8 23.46 -10.68 64.97
C LYS A 8 22.24 -10.63 65.90
N VAL A 9 21.09 -10.20 65.35
CA VAL A 9 19.68 -10.60 65.63
C VAL A 9 19.08 -10.35 67.03
N ALA A 10 17.87 -9.79 67.07
CA ALA A 10 16.80 -10.21 67.99
C ALA A 10 15.38 -9.94 67.40
N PRO A 11 14.34 -10.69 67.84
CA PRO A 11 13.10 -10.96 67.08
C PRO A 11 11.81 -10.38 67.73
N GLU A 12 10.65 -10.49 67.06
CA GLU A 12 9.31 -10.41 67.70
C GLU A 12 8.29 -11.18 66.82
N THR A 13 7.94 -12.42 67.20
CA THR A 13 6.81 -12.92 68.04
C THR A 13 5.55 -13.25 67.25
N VAL A 14 5.19 -14.53 67.37
CA VAL A 14 4.01 -15.21 66.85
C VAL A 14 2.81 -14.88 67.73
N GLU A 15 1.68 -14.52 67.12
CA GLU A 15 0.36 -14.63 67.76
C GLU A 15 -0.50 -15.63 66.98
N THR A 16 -0.91 -16.69 67.67
CA THR A 16 -2.03 -17.56 67.29
C THR A 16 -3.18 -17.31 68.27
N PRO A 17 -4.42 -17.13 67.81
CA PRO A 17 -5.58 -17.45 68.62
C PRO A 17 -6.19 -18.77 68.17
N THR A 18 -6.33 -19.67 69.13
CA THR A 18 -7.16 -20.88 69.13
C THR A 18 -8.65 -20.54 69.17
N GLY A 19 -9.51 -21.33 68.52
CA GLY A 19 -10.93 -21.37 68.88
C GLY A 19 -11.90 -21.80 67.78
N GLU A 20 -12.42 -23.02 67.95
CA GLU A 20 -13.79 -23.47 67.65
C GLU A 20 -14.16 -23.89 66.21
N GLU A 21 -14.35 -25.21 66.10
CA GLU A 21 -15.14 -25.90 65.09
C GLU A 21 -16.53 -25.27 64.96
N ASN A 22 -16.94 -24.95 63.73
CA ASN A 22 -18.34 -24.97 63.35
C ASN A 22 -18.47 -25.64 61.99
N ASN A 23 -18.96 -26.88 62.03
CA ASN A 23 -19.45 -27.62 60.88
C ASN A 23 -20.61 -26.86 60.24
N ASN A 24 -20.38 -26.30 59.05
CA ASN A 24 -21.43 -26.09 58.05
C ASN A 24 -20.88 -26.52 56.69
N ASN A 25 -21.11 -27.79 56.37
CA ASN A 25 -21.12 -28.27 55.00
C ASN A 25 -22.21 -27.50 54.26
N GLU A 26 -21.84 -26.69 53.27
CA GLU A 26 -22.65 -26.49 52.07
C GLU A 26 -21.81 -25.84 50.95
N ASN A 27 -21.60 -26.63 49.89
CA ASN A 27 -21.42 -26.16 48.52
C ASN A 27 -20.37 -25.07 48.27
N ASN A 28 -19.08 -25.43 48.32
CA ASN A 28 -18.11 -24.81 47.42
C ASN A 28 -17.56 -25.90 46.51
N SER A 29 -18.34 -26.22 45.47
CA SER A 29 -17.76 -26.70 44.22
C SER A 29 -16.61 -25.77 43.90
N THR A 30 -15.39 -26.32 43.91
CA THR A 30 -14.21 -25.66 43.38
C THR A 30 -14.53 -25.32 41.93
N GLU A 31 -15.04 -24.12 41.69
CA GLU A 31 -15.03 -23.51 40.37
C GLU A 31 -13.55 -23.41 40.04
N ILE A 32 -13.06 -24.41 39.31
CA ILE A 32 -11.85 -24.28 38.52
C ILE A 32 -12.24 -23.22 37.50
N VAL A 33 -12.02 -21.95 37.86
CA VAL A 33 -12.06 -20.82 36.94
C VAL A 33 -10.99 -21.14 35.92
N THR A 34 -11.41 -21.85 34.88
CA THR A 34 -10.58 -22.20 33.76
C THR A 34 -10.43 -20.88 33.02
N TYR A 35 -9.46 -20.07 33.42
CA TYR A 35 -9.05 -18.92 32.62
C TYR A 35 -8.69 -19.52 31.27
N LYS A 36 -9.54 -19.27 30.27
CA LYS A 36 -9.22 -19.63 28.90
C LYS A 36 -7.96 -18.86 28.55
N GLU A 37 -6.82 -19.54 28.59
CA GLU A 37 -5.54 -18.97 28.20
C GLU A 37 -5.69 -18.54 26.74
N MET A 38 -5.90 -17.25 26.53
CA MET A 38 -6.02 -16.69 25.19
C MET A 38 -4.65 -16.78 24.54
N SER A 39 -4.60 -17.32 23.34
CA SER A 39 -3.37 -17.33 22.54
C SER A 39 -2.81 -15.91 22.42
N PRO A 40 -1.48 -15.72 22.44
CA PRO A 40 -0.86 -14.41 22.25
C PRO A 40 -1.41 -13.63 21.04
N MET A 41 -1.71 -14.34 19.95
CA MET A 41 -2.32 -13.74 18.75
C MET A 41 -3.76 -13.26 18.97
N GLN A 42 -4.56 -13.99 19.76
CA GLN A 42 -5.91 -13.57 20.11
C GLN A 42 -5.88 -12.30 20.98
N MET A 43 -4.88 -12.18 21.86
CA MET A 43 -4.70 -10.99 22.68
C MET A 43 -4.36 -9.76 21.84
N ILE A 44 -3.42 -9.91 20.89
CA ILE A 44 -3.05 -8.86 19.93
C ILE A 44 -4.28 -8.46 19.11
N LEU A 45 -4.96 -9.43 18.50
CA LEU A 45 -6.10 -9.15 17.62
C LEU A 45 -7.24 -8.42 18.36
N ARG A 46 -7.52 -8.81 19.61
CA ARG A 46 -8.51 -8.11 20.44
C ARG A 46 -8.12 -6.67 20.75
N ARG A 47 -6.83 -6.38 20.98
CA ARG A 47 -6.34 -5.02 21.20
C ARG A 47 -6.42 -4.18 19.92
N PHE A 48 -6.03 -4.77 18.80
CA PHE A 48 -6.12 -4.15 17.48
C PHE A 48 -7.55 -3.69 17.17
N PHE A 49 -8.54 -4.58 17.31
CA PHE A 49 -9.94 -4.23 17.07
C PHE A 49 -10.57 -3.31 18.12
N ARG A 50 -9.89 -3.00 19.23
CA ARG A 50 -10.35 -1.98 20.19
C ARG A 50 -9.91 -0.58 19.79
N SER A 51 -8.91 -0.43 18.92
CA SER A 51 -8.42 0.86 18.47
C SER A 51 -9.34 1.46 17.42
N LYS A 52 -9.83 2.68 17.67
CA LYS A 52 -10.66 3.43 16.72
C LYS A 52 -9.91 3.70 15.41
N LEU A 53 -8.63 4.06 15.50
CA LEU A 53 -7.80 4.31 14.32
C LEU A 53 -7.65 3.05 13.46
N SER A 54 -7.45 1.89 14.08
CA SER A 54 -7.34 0.61 13.36
C SER A 54 -8.63 0.24 12.65
N ILE A 55 -9.79 0.44 13.30
CA ILE A 55 -11.10 0.20 12.67
C ILE A 55 -11.28 1.12 11.44
N VAL A 56 -10.95 2.40 11.57
CA VAL A 56 -11.02 3.36 10.45
C VAL A 56 -10.12 2.90 9.30
N GLY A 57 -8.88 2.48 9.59
CA GLY A 57 -7.97 1.94 8.59
C GLY A 57 -8.53 0.71 7.87
N ILE A 58 -9.10 -0.25 8.60
CA ILE A 58 -9.75 -1.44 8.02
C ILE A 58 -10.90 -1.03 7.09
N VAL A 59 -11.77 -0.12 7.53
CA VAL A 59 -12.88 0.35 6.71
C VAL A 59 -12.39 1.00 5.43
N MET A 60 -11.35 1.83 5.50
CA MET A 60 -10.74 2.47 4.33
C MET A 60 -10.17 1.44 3.35
N ILE A 61 -9.44 0.43 3.84
CA ILE A 61 -8.87 -0.61 2.99
C ILE A 61 -9.95 -1.51 2.39
N VAL A 62 -10.94 -1.94 3.18
CA VAL A 62 -12.07 -2.75 2.68
C VAL A 62 -12.83 -1.98 1.60
N PHE A 63 -13.07 -0.68 1.80
CA PHE A 63 -13.66 0.19 0.78
C PHE A 63 -12.82 0.21 -0.49
N LEU A 64 -11.50 0.43 -0.40
CA LEU A 64 -10.62 0.48 -1.57
C LEU A 64 -10.61 -0.83 -2.35
N PHE A 65 -10.50 -1.96 -1.64
CA PHE A 65 -10.53 -3.27 -2.30
C PHE A 65 -11.87 -3.54 -2.97
N ALA A 66 -12.99 -3.26 -2.29
CA ALA A 66 -14.31 -3.41 -2.89
C ALA A 66 -14.46 -2.50 -4.11
N PHE A 67 -14.08 -1.23 -3.99
CA PHE A 67 -14.14 -0.24 -5.05
C PHE A 67 -13.29 -0.63 -6.27
N SER A 68 -12.06 -1.09 -6.06
CA SER A 68 -11.12 -1.40 -7.14
C SER A 68 -11.31 -2.78 -7.78
N PHE A 69 -11.72 -3.79 -7.02
CA PHE A 69 -11.86 -5.15 -7.53
C PHE A 69 -13.28 -5.51 -7.92
N LEU A 70 -14.28 -5.15 -7.09
CA LEU A 70 -15.70 -5.45 -7.35
C LEU A 70 -16.37 -4.33 -8.15
N GLY A 71 -15.95 -3.08 -7.94
CA GLY A 71 -16.52 -1.90 -8.60
C GLY A 71 -16.57 -2.01 -10.13
N PRO A 72 -15.51 -2.43 -10.84
CA PRO A 72 -15.54 -2.57 -12.29
C PRO A 72 -16.63 -3.51 -12.80
N GLU A 73 -16.82 -4.66 -12.14
CA GLU A 73 -17.82 -5.65 -12.57
C GLU A 73 -19.25 -5.19 -12.26
N ILE A 74 -19.45 -4.55 -11.10
CA ILE A 74 -20.75 -3.97 -10.73
C ILE A 74 -21.10 -2.84 -11.70
N TYR A 75 -20.15 -1.94 -11.97
CA TYR A 75 -20.37 -0.81 -12.86
C TYR A 75 -20.60 -1.26 -14.30
N ARG A 76 -19.87 -2.28 -14.78
CA ARG A 76 -20.12 -2.89 -16.09
C ARG A 76 -21.56 -3.41 -16.20
N GLY A 77 -22.07 -4.09 -15.17
CA GLY A 77 -23.46 -4.57 -15.13
C GLY A 77 -24.48 -3.43 -15.18
N ILE A 78 -24.27 -2.36 -14.41
CA ILE A 78 -25.14 -1.18 -14.41
C ILE A 78 -25.08 -0.44 -15.74
N TYR A 79 -23.89 -0.25 -16.30
CA TYR A 79 -23.67 0.44 -17.58
C TYR A 79 -24.37 -0.30 -18.72
N LYS A 80 -24.22 -1.64 -18.80
CA LYS A 80 -24.95 -2.48 -19.76
C LYS A 80 -26.47 -2.39 -19.63
N SER A 81 -27.00 -2.21 -18.42
CA SER A 81 -28.45 -2.08 -18.21
C SER A 81 -29.02 -0.74 -18.69
N ASN A 82 -28.20 0.31 -18.75
CA ASN A 82 -28.61 1.66 -19.14
C ASN A 82 -28.53 1.89 -20.67
N PHE A 83 -27.81 1.03 -21.40
CA PHE A 83 -27.73 1.07 -22.86
C PHE A 83 -28.52 -0.10 -23.46
N THR A 84 -29.47 0.19 -24.35
CA THR A 84 -30.35 -0.80 -25.00
C THR A 84 -30.04 -0.89 -26.50
N GLY A 85 -29.92 -2.10 -27.07
CA GLY A 85 -29.86 -2.36 -28.53
C GLY A 85 -28.49 -2.16 -29.22
N ASP A 86 -28.51 -1.98 -30.55
CA ASP A 86 -27.37 -1.84 -31.52
C ASP A 86 -26.20 -0.95 -31.04
N ASN A 87 -26.45 -0.01 -30.13
CA ASN A 87 -25.42 0.86 -29.59
C ASN A 87 -24.44 0.10 -28.68
N LEU A 88 -24.85 -0.99 -28.01
CA LEU A 88 -23.97 -1.79 -27.16
C LEU A 88 -22.99 -2.63 -27.99
N GLU A 89 -23.46 -3.27 -29.06
CA GLU A 89 -22.60 -4.07 -29.96
C GLU A 89 -21.58 -3.18 -30.66
N ARG A 90 -21.96 -1.98 -31.10
CA ARG A 90 -21.03 -1.01 -31.71
C ARG A 90 -19.99 -0.49 -30.72
N LEU A 91 -20.35 -0.32 -29.45
CA LEU A 91 -19.42 0.08 -28.39
C LEU A 91 -18.47 -1.06 -27.99
N GLU A 92 -18.94 -2.31 -27.94
CA GLU A 92 -18.11 -3.49 -27.65
C GLU A 92 -17.17 -3.86 -28.83
N GLU A 93 -17.62 -3.72 -30.09
CA GLU A 93 -16.79 -3.93 -31.28
C GLU A 93 -15.70 -2.85 -31.43
N GLN A 94 -15.99 -1.63 -30.97
CA GLN A 94 -15.05 -0.50 -30.98
C GLN A 94 -14.13 -0.44 -29.77
N ALA A 95 -14.59 -0.92 -28.61
CA ALA A 95 -13.79 -1.20 -27.43
C ALA A 95 -13.11 -2.56 -27.61
N GLY A 96 -12.16 -2.63 -28.54
CA GLY A 96 -11.24 -3.77 -28.63
C GLY A 96 -10.66 -4.10 -27.26
N GLU A 97 -10.18 -5.34 -27.12
CA GLU A 97 -9.81 -6.12 -25.92
C GLU A 97 -8.94 -5.44 -24.82
N MET A 98 -8.64 -4.14 -24.92
CA MET A 98 -8.04 -3.30 -23.89
C MET A 98 -9.06 -2.40 -23.17
N ASP A 99 -9.74 -3.01 -22.20
CA ASP A 99 -10.04 -2.54 -20.83
C ASP A 99 -10.52 -1.10 -20.55
N VAL A 100 -10.91 -0.29 -21.53
CA VAL A 100 -11.40 1.07 -21.30
C VAL A 100 -12.58 1.43 -22.20
N HIS A 101 -13.73 1.71 -21.60
CA HIS A 101 -14.91 2.21 -22.31
C HIS A 101 -14.58 3.62 -22.82
N VAL A 102 -14.26 3.74 -24.12
CA VAL A 102 -14.06 5.01 -24.81
C VAL A 102 -15.41 5.46 -25.35
N ASP A 103 -15.90 6.61 -24.87
CA ASP A 103 -17.09 7.26 -25.41
C ASP A 103 -16.76 7.93 -26.75
N ARG A 104 -17.38 7.40 -27.81
CA ARG A 104 -17.25 7.88 -29.19
C ARG A 104 -18.48 8.67 -29.64
N THR A 105 -19.26 9.19 -28.70
CA THR A 105 -20.38 10.08 -29.03
C THR A 105 -19.82 11.34 -29.71
N PRO A 106 -20.27 11.69 -30.93
CA PRO A 106 -19.77 12.86 -31.62
C PRO A 106 -20.07 14.13 -30.83
N THR A 107 -19.06 14.96 -30.58
CA THR A 107 -19.23 16.28 -29.97
C THR A 107 -19.10 17.37 -31.02
N GLU A 108 -20.08 18.27 -31.03
CA GLU A 108 -20.06 19.49 -31.83
C GLU A 108 -19.40 20.57 -30.98
N TYR A 109 -18.26 21.10 -31.43
CA TYR A 109 -17.70 22.32 -30.86
C TYR A 109 -17.59 23.38 -31.94
N SER A 110 -18.13 24.57 -31.63
CA SER A 110 -18.10 25.73 -32.49
C SER A 110 -16.94 26.62 -32.06
N MET A 111 -16.01 26.90 -32.96
CA MET A 111 -15.08 28.02 -32.81
C MET A 111 -15.71 29.23 -33.47
N GLU A 112 -15.87 30.31 -32.70
CA GLU A 112 -16.28 31.62 -33.22
C GLU A 112 -15.02 32.46 -33.42
N ASP A 113 -14.72 32.81 -34.66
CA ASP A 113 -13.68 33.78 -34.99
C ASP A 113 -14.34 35.09 -35.44
N THR A 114 -13.97 36.20 -34.83
CA THR A 114 -14.56 37.51 -35.14
C THR A 114 -13.62 38.26 -36.08
N LEU A 115 -13.97 38.29 -37.36
CA LEU A 115 -13.23 39.01 -38.38
C LEU A 115 -13.84 40.41 -38.55
N VAL A 116 -13.02 41.44 -38.36
CA VAL A 116 -13.46 42.84 -38.52
C VAL A 116 -13.04 43.32 -39.90
N PHE A 117 -14.02 43.63 -40.74
CA PHE A 117 -13.82 44.21 -42.08
C PHE A 117 -14.19 45.70 -42.06
N GLU A 118 -13.54 46.50 -42.88
CA GLU A 118 -13.87 47.92 -43.06
C GLU A 118 -14.51 48.08 -44.45
N ASP A 119 -15.73 48.61 -44.52
CA ASP A 119 -16.42 48.82 -45.80
C ASP A 119 -15.83 50.02 -46.58
N ALA A 120 -16.30 50.23 -47.81
CA ALA A 120 -15.84 51.33 -48.67
C ALA A 120 -16.20 52.75 -48.12
N GLU A 121 -17.03 52.83 -47.08
CA GLU A 121 -17.50 54.05 -46.42
C GLU A 121 -16.82 54.26 -45.03
N GLY A 122 -15.90 53.36 -44.63
CA GLY A 122 -15.15 53.45 -43.37
C GLY A 122 -15.88 52.86 -42.16
N ASN A 123 -16.98 52.11 -42.36
CA ASN A 123 -17.70 51.46 -41.27
C ASN A 123 -17.07 50.08 -40.99
N LYS A 124 -16.84 49.78 -39.71
CA LYS A 124 -16.35 48.47 -39.27
C LYS A 124 -17.53 47.49 -39.19
N ILE A 125 -17.46 46.43 -39.98
CA ILE A 125 -18.39 45.31 -39.99
C ILE A 125 -17.71 44.14 -39.29
N GLU A 126 -18.28 43.70 -38.17
CA GLU A 126 -17.83 42.49 -37.46
C GLU A 126 -18.56 41.28 -38.03
N VAL A 127 -17.83 40.35 -38.65
CA VAL A 127 -18.34 39.09 -39.17
C VAL A 127 -17.85 37.97 -38.26
N VAL A 128 -18.79 37.28 -37.62
CA VAL A 128 -18.48 36.11 -36.78
C VAL A 128 -18.54 34.86 -37.66
N GLU A 129 -17.37 34.26 -37.92
CA GLU A 129 -17.27 32.97 -38.59
C GLU A 129 -17.40 31.86 -37.54
N THR A 130 -18.47 31.06 -37.62
CA THR A 130 -18.67 29.89 -36.75
C THR A 130 -18.23 28.63 -37.48
N ILE A 131 -17.04 28.11 -37.16
CA ILE A 131 -16.55 26.83 -37.67
C ILE A 131 -17.02 25.72 -36.73
N LYS A 132 -17.93 24.86 -37.22
CA LYS A 132 -18.42 23.66 -36.52
C LYS A 132 -17.50 22.49 -36.79
N ASN A 133 -16.76 22.06 -35.79
CA ASN A 133 -15.93 20.85 -35.85
C ASN A 133 -16.66 19.68 -35.19
N TYR A 134 -16.49 18.49 -35.76
CA TYR A 134 -17.04 17.24 -35.23
C TYR A 134 -15.87 16.38 -34.72
N ASP A 135 -15.72 16.25 -33.41
CA ASP A 135 -14.83 15.23 -32.84
C ASP A 135 -15.61 13.92 -32.72
N THR A 136 -15.01 12.81 -33.16
CA THR A 136 -15.59 11.47 -33.01
C THR A 136 -15.47 10.92 -31.59
N ILE A 137 -14.78 11.64 -30.69
CA ILE A 137 -14.52 11.23 -29.31
C ILE A 137 -15.06 12.31 -28.38
N ASN A 138 -15.85 11.90 -27.38
CA ASN A 138 -16.38 12.81 -26.37
C ASN A 138 -15.31 13.14 -25.33
N LYS A 139 -14.37 14.01 -25.68
CA LYS A 139 -13.26 14.42 -24.81
C LYS A 139 -13.74 15.39 -23.75
N TYR A 140 -13.21 15.27 -22.55
CA TYR A 140 -13.45 16.22 -21.46
C TYR A 140 -14.94 16.42 -21.11
N ALA A 141 -15.75 15.37 -21.24
CA ALA A 141 -17.16 15.45 -20.90
C ALA A 141 -17.33 15.74 -19.41
N ASN A 142 -18.25 16.66 -19.10
CA ASN A 142 -18.62 16.93 -17.72
C ASN A 142 -19.29 15.70 -17.06
N PRO A 143 -19.20 15.57 -15.73
CA PRO A 143 -19.93 14.56 -14.97
C PRO A 143 -21.41 14.50 -15.35
N ASN A 144 -21.88 13.32 -15.76
CA ASN A 144 -23.26 13.09 -16.14
C ASN A 144 -23.72 11.67 -15.72
N LYS A 145 -24.98 11.32 -16.00
CA LYS A 145 -25.55 10.02 -15.57
C LYS A 145 -24.90 8.80 -16.24
N VAL A 146 -24.27 8.99 -17.40
CA VAL A 146 -23.55 7.96 -18.16
C VAL A 146 -22.10 7.87 -17.69
N HIS A 147 -21.46 9.03 -17.47
CA HIS A 147 -20.08 9.17 -17.01
C HIS A 147 -20.06 9.93 -15.68
N LEU A 148 -20.12 9.21 -14.55
CA LEU A 148 -20.27 9.81 -13.21
C LEU A 148 -19.18 10.84 -12.88
N LEU A 149 -17.96 10.61 -13.36
CA LEU A 149 -16.84 11.54 -13.20
C LEU A 149 -16.41 12.19 -14.52
N GLY A 150 -17.21 12.07 -15.58
CA GLY A 150 -16.86 12.57 -16.91
C GLY A 150 -15.88 11.67 -17.66
N THR A 151 -15.35 12.19 -18.77
CA THR A 151 -14.42 11.48 -19.66
C THR A 151 -13.07 12.18 -19.75
N ASP A 152 -12.00 11.42 -19.99
CA ASP A 152 -10.64 11.97 -20.15
C ASP A 152 -10.36 12.52 -21.57
N GLU A 153 -9.11 12.92 -21.83
CA GLU A 153 -8.63 13.38 -23.14
C GLU A 153 -8.85 12.37 -24.28
N GLY A 154 -8.84 11.08 -23.95
CA GLY A 154 -9.10 9.98 -24.89
C GLY A 154 -10.57 9.54 -24.94
N GLY A 155 -11.49 10.29 -24.32
CA GLY A 155 -12.91 9.96 -24.21
C GLY A 155 -13.23 8.80 -23.25
N ARG A 156 -12.29 8.41 -22.39
CA ARG A 156 -12.44 7.27 -21.49
C ARG A 156 -13.14 7.67 -20.20
N ASP A 157 -14.06 6.84 -19.70
CA ASP A 157 -14.75 7.10 -18.44
C ASP A 157 -13.78 7.16 -17.24
N VAL A 158 -13.69 8.33 -16.61
CA VAL A 158 -12.78 8.60 -15.49
C VAL A 158 -13.11 7.74 -14.26
N PHE A 159 -14.39 7.44 -14.02
CA PHE A 159 -14.82 6.63 -12.89
C PHE A 159 -14.41 5.17 -13.04
N ILE A 160 -14.53 4.62 -14.25
CA ILE A 160 -14.01 3.28 -14.56
C ILE A 160 -12.48 3.25 -14.41
N ARG A 161 -11.79 4.24 -14.96
CA ARG A 161 -10.32 4.34 -14.83
C ARG A 161 -9.89 4.44 -13.37
N LEU A 162 -10.66 5.09 -12.50
CA LEU A 162 -10.37 5.20 -11.07
C LEU A 162 -10.40 3.83 -10.37
N MET A 163 -11.36 2.98 -10.73
CA MET A 163 -11.51 1.62 -10.17
C MET A 163 -10.39 0.68 -10.66
N TYR A 164 -10.15 0.61 -11.98
CA TYR A 164 -9.05 -0.17 -12.55
C TYR A 164 -7.67 0.34 -12.10
N GLY A 165 -7.53 1.66 -11.97
CA GLY A 165 -6.33 2.29 -11.45
C GLY A 165 -5.98 1.81 -10.05
N GLY A 166 -6.98 1.69 -9.18
CA GLY A 166 -6.77 1.14 -7.85
C GLY A 166 -6.43 -0.35 -7.85
N ARG A 167 -6.96 -1.14 -8.80
CA ARG A 167 -6.58 -2.55 -8.94
C ARG A 167 -5.09 -2.69 -9.21
N ILE A 168 -4.56 -1.90 -10.14
CA ILE A 168 -3.14 -1.91 -10.51
C ILE A 168 -2.27 -1.36 -9.37
N SER A 169 -2.59 -0.18 -8.82
CA SER A 169 -1.79 0.44 -7.74
C SER A 169 -1.74 -0.43 -6.47
N LEU A 170 -2.87 -1.04 -6.06
CA LEU A 170 -2.89 -1.95 -4.92
C LEU A 170 -2.10 -3.23 -5.18
N LEU A 171 -2.22 -3.82 -6.38
CA LEU A 171 -1.49 -5.03 -6.75
C LEU A 171 0.03 -4.81 -6.73
N ILE A 172 0.51 -3.70 -7.31
CA ILE A 172 1.92 -3.31 -7.27
C ILE A 172 2.38 -3.17 -5.81
N GLY A 173 1.60 -2.45 -4.99
CA GLY A 173 1.88 -2.28 -3.57
C GLY A 173 2.12 -3.60 -2.85
N PHE A 174 1.19 -4.54 -2.96
CA PHE A 174 1.27 -5.83 -2.27
C PHE A 174 2.43 -6.70 -2.76
N ILE A 175 2.61 -6.83 -4.08
CA ILE A 175 3.66 -7.69 -4.63
C ILE A 175 5.04 -7.18 -4.20
N VAL A 176 5.29 -5.89 -4.37
CA VAL A 176 6.59 -5.29 -4.04
C VAL A 176 6.91 -5.42 -2.55
N VAL A 177 5.95 -5.13 -1.65
CA VAL A 177 6.17 -5.27 -0.20
C VAL A 177 6.44 -6.72 0.21
N ILE A 178 5.79 -7.71 -0.43
CA ILE A 178 6.06 -9.12 -0.17
C ILE A 178 7.49 -9.48 -0.62
N LEU A 179 7.88 -9.06 -1.81
CA LEU A 179 9.19 -9.38 -2.37
C LEU A 179 10.34 -8.69 -1.60
N GLU A 180 10.21 -7.40 -1.28
CA GLU A 180 11.24 -6.66 -0.52
C GLU A 180 11.42 -7.29 0.87
N THR A 181 10.30 -7.74 1.46
CA THR A 181 10.29 -8.40 2.75
C THR A 181 10.97 -9.75 2.68
N LEU A 182 10.70 -10.55 1.64
CA LEU A 182 11.34 -11.85 1.46
C LEU A 182 12.86 -11.70 1.34
N VAL A 183 13.32 -10.76 0.51
CA VAL A 183 14.75 -10.44 0.37
C VAL A 183 15.34 -9.96 1.71
N GLY A 184 14.61 -9.08 2.40
CA GLY A 184 15.00 -8.57 3.71
C GLY A 184 15.11 -9.66 4.79
N ILE A 185 14.17 -10.60 4.84
CA ILE A 185 14.18 -11.73 5.78
C ILE A 185 15.40 -12.61 5.54
N VAL A 186 15.67 -12.95 4.28
CA VAL A 186 16.78 -13.84 3.92
C VAL A 186 18.13 -13.18 4.26
N LEU A 187 18.38 -11.97 3.76
CA LEU A 187 19.67 -11.30 3.95
C LEU A 187 19.86 -10.82 5.40
N GLY A 188 18.82 -10.25 6.00
CA GLY A 188 18.84 -9.82 7.40
C GLY A 188 18.98 -11.00 8.37
N GLY A 189 18.34 -12.13 8.06
CA GLY A 189 18.43 -13.33 8.90
C GLY A 189 19.79 -14.02 8.84
N ILE A 190 20.40 -14.08 7.65
CA ILE A 190 21.78 -14.56 7.51
C ILE A 190 22.74 -13.62 8.26
N ALA A 191 22.63 -12.30 8.05
CA ALA A 191 23.49 -11.33 8.69
C ALA A 191 23.39 -11.39 10.24
N GLY A 192 22.16 -11.36 10.77
CA GLY A 192 21.93 -11.40 12.21
C GLY A 192 22.33 -12.72 12.86
N TYR A 193 22.16 -13.86 12.17
CA TYR A 193 22.47 -15.16 12.75
C TYR A 193 23.97 -15.45 12.77
N PHE A 194 24.68 -15.26 11.65
CA PHE A 194 26.09 -15.60 11.55
C PHE A 194 27.01 -14.55 12.20
N GLY A 195 26.62 -13.26 12.18
CA GLY A 195 27.45 -12.19 12.73
C GLY A 195 28.80 -12.03 12.00
N GLY A 196 29.74 -11.34 12.65
CA GLY A 196 31.13 -11.22 12.19
C GLY A 196 31.27 -10.64 10.78
N TRP A 197 32.09 -11.29 9.95
CA TRP A 197 32.38 -10.83 8.59
C TRP A 197 31.18 -10.93 7.64
N VAL A 198 30.29 -11.92 7.83
CA VAL A 198 29.09 -12.11 7.00
C VAL A 198 28.13 -10.94 7.21
N ASP A 199 27.90 -10.60 8.48
CA ASP A 199 27.11 -9.43 8.86
C ASP A 199 27.72 -8.15 8.29
N GLN A 200 29.03 -7.96 8.45
CA GLN A 200 29.72 -6.77 7.96
C GLN A 200 29.62 -6.63 6.43
N LEU A 201 29.74 -7.73 5.67
CA LEU A 201 29.58 -7.72 4.22
C LEU A 201 28.15 -7.36 3.80
N ILE A 202 27.14 -8.03 4.38
CA ILE A 202 25.73 -7.79 4.02
C ILE A 202 25.34 -6.37 4.41
N MET A 203 25.73 -5.90 5.60
CA MET A 203 25.43 -4.54 6.04
C MET A 203 26.16 -3.49 5.20
N ARG A 204 27.35 -3.78 4.68
CA ARG A 204 28.02 -2.89 3.74
C ARG A 204 27.24 -2.74 2.44
N ILE A 205 26.67 -3.84 1.93
CA ILE A 205 25.78 -3.81 0.76
C ILE A 205 24.53 -2.99 1.08
N VAL A 206 23.87 -3.25 2.22
CA VAL A 206 22.70 -2.48 2.69
C VAL A 206 23.02 -0.98 2.78
N ASP A 207 24.18 -0.61 3.29
CA ASP A 207 24.60 0.78 3.40
C ASP A 207 24.83 1.43 2.03
N ILE A 208 25.38 0.71 1.04
CA ILE A 208 25.49 1.18 -0.35
C ILE A 208 24.11 1.56 -0.90
N PHE A 209 23.11 0.68 -0.75
CA PHE A 209 21.74 0.97 -1.21
C PHE A 209 21.13 2.18 -0.49
N ASN A 210 21.34 2.31 0.82
CA ASN A 210 20.79 3.40 1.62
C ASN A 210 21.47 4.76 1.41
N CYS A 211 22.71 4.77 0.91
CA CYS A 211 23.42 6.00 0.59
C CYS A 211 22.91 6.67 -0.70
N ILE A 212 22.23 5.92 -1.57
CA ILE A 212 21.76 6.45 -2.85
C ILE A 212 20.29 6.87 -2.71
N PRO A 213 19.91 8.11 -3.07
CA PRO A 213 18.52 8.51 -3.09
C PRO A 213 17.67 7.63 -4.03
N THR A 214 16.67 6.95 -3.48
CA THR A 214 15.83 5.99 -4.22
C THR A 214 15.14 6.61 -5.43
N LEU A 215 14.54 7.79 -5.27
CA LEU A 215 13.79 8.45 -6.35
C LEU A 215 14.67 8.73 -7.58
N PRO A 216 15.83 9.41 -7.50
CA PRO A 216 16.73 9.58 -8.63
C PRO A 216 17.11 8.30 -9.36
N ILE A 217 17.37 7.20 -8.64
CA ILE A 217 17.68 5.91 -9.28
C ILE A 217 16.48 5.39 -10.04
N LEU A 218 15.28 5.45 -9.44
CA LEU A 218 14.05 5.03 -10.11
C LEU A 218 13.81 5.84 -11.40
N LEU A 219 14.13 7.14 -11.41
CA LEU A 219 14.06 7.97 -12.62
C LEU A 219 15.03 7.50 -13.70
N ILE A 220 16.30 7.27 -13.34
CA ILE A 220 17.33 6.77 -14.27
C ILE A 220 16.93 5.40 -14.81
N ALA A 221 16.51 4.49 -13.92
CA ALA A 221 16.11 3.14 -14.29
C ALA A 221 14.91 3.16 -15.24
N SER A 222 13.94 4.04 -15.03
CA SER A 222 12.83 4.19 -15.96
C SER A 222 13.25 4.74 -17.32
N ALA A 223 14.16 5.70 -17.38
CA ALA A 223 14.68 6.21 -18.66
C ALA A 223 15.40 5.10 -19.45
N VAL A 224 16.13 4.22 -18.74
CA VAL A 224 16.73 3.03 -19.34
C VAL A 224 15.66 2.05 -19.83
N ILE A 225 14.62 1.77 -19.04
CA ILE A 225 13.52 0.90 -19.49
C ILE A 225 12.84 1.47 -20.74
N ASP A 226 12.64 2.78 -20.83
CA ASP A 226 12.03 3.41 -22.00
C ASP A 226 12.88 3.20 -23.25
N SER A 227 14.21 3.28 -23.15
CA SER A 227 15.09 2.92 -24.27
C SER A 227 14.92 1.45 -24.70
N TRP A 228 14.80 0.52 -23.76
CA TRP A 228 14.60 -0.91 -24.07
C TRP A 228 13.26 -1.21 -24.75
N VAL A 229 12.20 -0.48 -24.37
CA VAL A 229 10.89 -0.58 -25.01
C VAL A 229 10.96 -0.02 -26.44
N VAL A 230 11.66 1.11 -26.65
CA VAL A 230 11.85 1.71 -27.98
C VAL A 230 12.68 0.80 -28.90
N ASP A 231 13.69 0.14 -28.35
CA ASP A 231 14.54 -0.81 -29.08
C ASP A 231 13.83 -2.16 -29.37
N GLY A 232 12.59 -2.34 -28.92
CA GLY A 232 11.80 -3.55 -29.13
C GLY A 232 12.26 -4.76 -28.32
N THR A 233 13.18 -4.56 -27.38
CA THR A 233 13.68 -5.63 -26.50
C THR A 233 12.70 -6.01 -25.40
N LEU A 234 11.79 -5.10 -25.04
CA LEU A 234 10.77 -5.27 -24.02
C LEU A 234 9.40 -4.88 -24.59
N ALA A 235 8.38 -5.71 -24.33
CA ALA A 235 7.00 -5.33 -24.61
C ALA A 235 6.57 -4.20 -23.66
N ALA A 236 5.74 -3.28 -24.14
CA ALA A 236 5.24 -2.16 -23.32
C ALA A 236 4.52 -2.63 -22.05
N ASP A 237 3.87 -3.80 -22.12
CA ASP A 237 3.18 -4.41 -20.98
C ASP A 237 4.12 -4.91 -19.88
N ASP A 238 5.34 -5.30 -20.24
CA ASP A 238 6.32 -5.87 -19.31
C ASP A 238 7.01 -4.81 -18.44
N ARG A 239 6.92 -3.53 -18.82
CA ARG A 239 7.47 -2.38 -18.08
C ARG A 239 7.07 -2.40 -16.61
N ILE A 240 5.82 -2.74 -16.33
CA ILE A 240 5.27 -2.79 -14.96
C ILE A 240 6.04 -3.80 -14.10
N TYR A 241 6.38 -4.98 -14.66
CA TYR A 241 7.12 -6.01 -13.92
C TYR A 241 8.57 -5.58 -13.65
N VAL A 242 9.23 -4.94 -14.62
CA VAL A 242 10.60 -4.43 -14.42
C VAL A 242 10.62 -3.37 -13.32
N LEU A 243 9.63 -2.47 -13.30
CA LEU A 243 9.49 -1.46 -12.27
C LEU A 243 9.26 -2.07 -10.87
N MET A 244 8.40 -3.09 -10.76
CA MET A 244 8.22 -3.83 -9.49
C MET A 244 9.53 -4.42 -8.99
N VAL A 245 10.34 -5.01 -9.89
CA VAL A 245 11.66 -5.57 -9.55
C VAL A 245 12.61 -4.49 -9.07
N ILE A 246 12.65 -3.34 -9.73
CA ILE A 246 13.53 -2.23 -9.32
C ILE A 246 13.10 -1.70 -7.95
N ILE A 247 11.83 -1.40 -7.72
CA ILE A 247 11.37 -0.91 -6.40
C ILE A 247 11.73 -1.95 -5.31
N THR A 248 11.54 -3.23 -5.59
CA THR A 248 11.94 -4.33 -4.68
C THR A 248 13.43 -4.30 -4.36
N ILE A 249 14.29 -4.17 -5.37
CA ILE A 249 15.77 -4.14 -5.24
C ILE A 249 16.24 -2.93 -4.44
N PHE A 250 15.51 -1.83 -4.43
CA PHE A 250 15.86 -0.64 -3.66
C PHE A 250 15.12 -0.52 -2.33
N GLY A 251 14.07 -1.32 -2.08
CA GLY A 251 13.26 -1.29 -0.85
C GLY A 251 13.70 -2.26 0.26
N TRP A 252 14.34 -3.39 -0.09
CA TRP A 252 14.63 -4.47 0.87
C TRP A 252 15.61 -4.12 1.99
N SER A 253 16.44 -3.09 1.80
CA SER A 253 17.55 -2.72 2.70
C SER A 253 17.07 -2.37 4.12
N GLY A 254 15.94 -1.66 4.22
CA GLY A 254 15.31 -1.31 5.49
C GLY A 254 14.84 -2.54 6.26
N THR A 255 14.13 -3.44 5.58
CA THR A 255 13.63 -4.70 6.16
C THR A 255 14.78 -5.62 6.58
N ALA A 256 15.86 -5.71 5.80
CA ALA A 256 17.05 -6.49 6.18
C ALA A 256 17.70 -5.99 7.47
N ARG A 257 17.83 -4.67 7.64
CA ARG A 257 18.39 -4.06 8.85
C ARG A 257 17.52 -4.33 10.08
N LEU A 258 16.19 -4.21 9.92
CA LEU A 258 15.23 -4.53 10.98
C LEU A 258 15.34 -5.99 11.40
N VAL A 259 15.30 -6.92 10.45
CA VAL A 259 15.38 -8.37 10.71
C VAL A 259 16.70 -8.73 11.38
N ARG A 260 17.82 -8.18 10.90
CA ARG A 260 19.15 -8.39 11.49
C ARG A 260 19.18 -7.98 12.95
N GLY A 261 18.66 -6.80 13.29
CA GLY A 261 18.62 -6.31 14.68
C GLY A 261 17.79 -7.21 15.60
N GLN A 262 16.64 -7.69 15.12
CA GLN A 262 15.78 -8.61 15.88
C GLN A 262 16.45 -9.98 16.08
N ILE A 263 17.06 -10.52 15.02
CA ILE A 263 17.71 -11.83 15.09
C ILE A 263 18.94 -11.81 15.99
N LEU A 264 19.71 -10.72 16.01
CA LEU A 264 20.85 -10.58 16.92
C LEU A 264 20.41 -10.69 18.39
N SER A 265 19.27 -10.11 18.75
CA SER A 265 18.72 -10.22 20.10
C SER A 265 18.12 -11.60 20.40
N LEU A 266 17.40 -12.20 19.43
CA LEU A 266 16.73 -13.49 19.61
C LEU A 266 17.72 -14.65 19.68
N ARG A 267 18.86 -14.56 18.97
CA ARG A 267 19.89 -15.61 18.95
C ARG A 267 20.52 -15.85 20.33
N GLU A 268 20.59 -14.83 21.17
CA GLU A 268 21.15 -14.91 22.53
C GLU A 268 20.13 -15.46 23.57
N GLN A 269 18.90 -15.79 23.15
CA GLN A 269 17.87 -16.31 24.06
C GLN A 269 18.00 -17.82 24.31
N GLU A 270 17.61 -18.25 25.51
CA GLU A 270 17.76 -19.64 25.99
C GLU A 270 17.13 -20.69 25.07
N PHE A 271 16.02 -20.36 24.39
CA PHE A 271 15.34 -21.29 23.49
C PHE A 271 16.19 -21.63 22.26
N ILE A 272 17.03 -20.69 21.78
CA ILE A 272 17.97 -20.94 20.68
C ILE A 272 19.14 -21.78 21.18
N THR A 273 19.69 -21.47 22.36
CA THR A 273 20.73 -22.29 22.99
C THR A 273 20.26 -23.73 23.17
N ALA A 274 19.01 -23.96 23.57
CA ALA A 274 18.43 -25.30 23.65
C ALA A 274 18.39 -26.01 22.28
N THR A 275 18.04 -25.30 21.19
CA THR A 275 18.08 -25.90 19.84
C THR A 275 19.48 -26.28 19.37
N GLU A 276 20.51 -25.56 19.86
CA GLU A 276 21.91 -25.84 19.59
C GLU A 276 22.36 -27.14 20.26
N VAL A 277 22.01 -27.32 21.54
CA VAL A 277 22.26 -28.57 22.28
C VAL A 277 21.57 -29.77 21.63
N MET A 278 20.37 -29.56 21.08
CA MET A 278 19.62 -30.58 20.34
C MET A 278 20.19 -30.87 18.94
N GLY A 279 21.23 -30.16 18.49
CA GLY A 279 21.89 -30.40 17.21
C GLY A 279 21.04 -30.04 15.98
N LEU A 280 20.11 -29.09 16.09
CA LEU A 280 19.30 -28.68 14.95
C LEU A 280 20.16 -28.01 13.87
N PRO A 281 19.91 -28.29 12.57
CA PRO A 281 20.63 -27.62 11.50
C PRO A 281 20.31 -26.12 11.46
N THR A 282 21.29 -25.30 11.09
CA THR A 282 21.21 -23.83 11.10
C THR A 282 20.00 -23.26 10.39
N TRP A 283 19.67 -23.77 9.19
CA TRP A 283 18.51 -23.28 8.44
C TRP A 283 17.20 -23.49 9.23
N ARG A 284 17.10 -24.58 10.00
CA ARG A 284 15.94 -24.86 10.85
C ARG A 284 15.89 -23.91 12.03
N LYS A 285 17.03 -23.60 12.66
CA LYS A 285 17.12 -22.56 13.71
C LYS A 285 16.61 -21.21 13.18
N ILE A 286 17.06 -20.80 11.99
CA ILE A 286 16.69 -19.52 11.36
C ILE A 286 15.20 -19.49 10.97
N PHE A 287 14.75 -20.39 10.09
CA PHE A 287 13.41 -20.32 9.50
C PHE A 287 12.29 -20.86 10.39
N LYS A 288 12.59 -21.76 11.34
CA LYS A 288 11.57 -22.38 12.20
C LYS A 288 11.53 -21.80 13.61
N HIS A 289 12.60 -21.17 14.08
CA HIS A 289 12.66 -20.65 15.46
C HIS A 289 12.91 -19.15 15.51
N LEU A 290 13.81 -18.58 14.71
CA LEU A 290 14.10 -17.14 14.76
C LEU A 290 13.09 -16.30 13.98
N ILE A 291 12.95 -16.55 12.67
CA ILE A 291 12.07 -15.76 11.78
C ILE A 291 10.63 -15.70 12.30
N PRO A 292 10.00 -16.81 12.74
CA PRO A 292 8.64 -16.76 13.29
C PRO A 292 8.48 -15.81 14.48
N ASN A 293 9.52 -15.62 15.30
CA ASN A 293 9.51 -14.67 16.41
C ASN A 293 9.68 -13.20 15.95
N VAL A 294 10.20 -12.97 14.75
CA VAL A 294 10.33 -11.64 14.13
C VAL A 294 9.09 -11.25 13.31
N MET A 295 8.33 -12.24 12.82
CA MET A 295 7.12 -12.03 12.00
C MET A 295 6.17 -10.97 12.54
N PRO A 296 5.91 -10.86 13.86
CA PRO A 296 5.02 -9.83 14.35
C PRO A 296 5.53 -8.42 13.98
N GLN A 297 6.76 -8.06 14.36
CA GLN A 297 7.33 -6.74 14.04
C GLN A 297 7.41 -6.52 12.53
N LEU A 298 7.64 -7.60 11.79
CA LEU A 298 7.75 -7.56 10.34
C LEU A 298 6.42 -7.24 9.66
N ILE A 299 5.30 -7.82 10.12
CA ILE A 299 3.95 -7.51 9.61
C ILE A 299 3.64 -6.01 9.79
N VAL A 300 3.97 -5.44 10.96
CA VAL A 300 3.84 -3.99 11.20
C VAL A 300 4.64 -3.19 10.17
N SER A 301 5.91 -3.55 9.96
CA SER A 301 6.77 -2.89 8.98
C SER A 301 6.22 -3.01 7.56
N MET A 302 5.71 -4.17 7.17
CA MET A 302 5.08 -4.39 5.85
C MET A 302 3.87 -3.48 5.65
N THR A 303 2.99 -3.38 6.66
CA THR A 303 1.79 -2.54 6.55
C THR A 303 2.12 -1.06 6.40
N LEU A 304 3.12 -0.56 7.12
CA LEU A 304 3.59 0.82 6.95
C LEU A 304 4.30 1.00 5.60
N GLY A 305 5.06 -0.01 5.15
CA GLY A 305 5.75 -0.01 3.85
C GLY A 305 4.81 0.04 2.65
N LEU A 306 3.63 -0.57 2.74
CA LEU A 306 2.61 -0.54 1.66
C LEU A 306 2.26 0.88 1.24
N GLY A 307 2.09 1.79 2.20
CA GLY A 307 1.82 3.21 1.90
C GLY A 307 2.96 3.86 1.12
N SER A 308 4.22 3.60 1.52
CA SER A 308 5.40 4.11 0.84
C SER A 308 5.54 3.57 -0.59
N VAL A 309 5.30 2.27 -0.79
CA VAL A 309 5.37 1.65 -2.13
C VAL A 309 4.30 2.21 -3.07
N ILE A 310 3.06 2.39 -2.59
CA ILE A 310 1.99 3.02 -3.39
C ILE A 310 2.37 4.45 -3.79
N LEU A 311 3.00 5.21 -2.89
CA LEU A 311 3.49 6.55 -3.22
C LEU A 311 4.62 6.51 -4.26
N TYR A 312 5.56 5.56 -4.17
CA TYR A 312 6.60 5.39 -5.19
C TYR A 312 6.02 5.04 -6.56
N GLU A 313 5.12 4.06 -6.62
CA GLU A 313 4.40 3.69 -7.85
C GLU A 313 3.66 4.89 -8.43
N SER A 314 2.87 5.58 -7.59
CA SER A 314 2.09 6.75 -8.02
C SER A 314 2.99 7.89 -8.50
N THR A 315 4.14 8.11 -7.87
CA THR A 315 5.11 9.14 -8.28
C THR A 315 5.71 8.80 -9.64
N LEU A 316 6.13 7.56 -9.86
CA LEU A 316 6.67 7.14 -11.15
C LEU A 316 5.60 7.20 -12.25
N SER A 317 4.41 6.70 -11.97
CA SER A 317 3.25 6.78 -12.87
C SER A 317 2.87 8.23 -13.20
N TYR A 318 2.97 9.14 -12.21
CA TYR A 318 2.76 10.58 -12.42
C TYR A 318 3.79 11.19 -13.37
N LEU A 319 5.04 10.79 -13.26
CA LEU A 319 6.14 11.26 -14.11
C LEU A 319 6.19 10.58 -15.50
N GLY A 320 5.23 9.70 -15.81
CA GLY A 320 5.21 8.92 -17.06
C GLY A 320 6.17 7.73 -17.07
N LEU A 321 6.82 7.48 -15.94
CA LEU A 321 7.85 6.46 -15.71
C LEU A 321 7.28 5.15 -15.12
N GLY A 322 5.98 5.15 -14.78
CA GLY A 322 5.30 4.02 -14.17
C GLY A 322 4.41 3.21 -15.13
N VAL A 323 3.15 3.04 -14.74
CA VAL A 323 2.14 2.50 -15.65
C VAL A 323 1.93 3.52 -16.78
N GLN A 324 1.85 3.08 -18.04
CA GLN A 324 1.61 3.96 -19.18
C GLN A 324 0.19 3.80 -19.72
N LEU A 325 -0.29 4.84 -20.40
CA LEU A 325 -1.52 4.78 -21.18
C LEU A 325 -1.41 3.63 -22.22
N PRO A 326 -2.47 2.85 -22.48
CA PRO A 326 -3.87 3.08 -22.08
C PRO A 326 -4.25 2.59 -20.68
N LYS A 327 -3.37 1.85 -19.98
CA LYS A 327 -3.65 1.33 -18.64
C LYS A 327 -3.84 2.50 -17.65
N ALA A 328 -4.74 2.30 -16.70
CA ALA A 328 -4.99 3.27 -15.64
C ALA A 328 -4.21 2.87 -14.37
N ALA A 329 -3.58 3.84 -13.73
CA ALA A 329 -3.10 3.80 -12.35
C ALA A 329 -3.36 5.16 -11.70
N TRP A 330 -3.51 5.25 -10.39
CA TRP A 330 -3.85 6.53 -9.76
C TRP A 330 -2.83 7.62 -10.06
N GLY A 331 -1.53 7.30 -10.08
CA GLY A 331 -0.49 8.25 -10.50
C GLY A 331 -0.66 8.78 -11.92
N THR A 332 -1.00 7.92 -12.88
CA THR A 332 -1.24 8.31 -14.29
C THR A 332 -2.46 9.20 -14.47
N MET A 333 -3.46 9.08 -13.58
CA MET A 333 -4.64 9.94 -13.63
C MET A 333 -4.31 11.35 -13.12
N ILE A 334 -3.43 11.43 -12.13
CA ILE A 334 -2.96 12.71 -11.59
C ILE A 334 -2.04 13.43 -12.57
N SER A 335 -1.28 12.70 -13.41
CA SER A 335 -0.36 13.33 -14.37
C SER A 335 -1.05 14.25 -15.38
N GLY A 336 -2.34 14.03 -15.66
CA GLY A 336 -3.15 14.94 -16.47
C GLY A 336 -3.21 16.37 -15.91
N ALA A 337 -3.07 16.53 -14.59
CA ALA A 337 -3.04 17.83 -13.92
C ALA A 337 -1.78 18.67 -14.25
N ASN A 338 -0.76 18.09 -14.90
CA ASN A 338 0.36 18.87 -15.43
C ASN A 338 -0.06 19.85 -16.53
N ASN A 339 -1.19 19.59 -17.21
CA ASN A 339 -1.76 20.52 -18.18
C ASN A 339 -2.55 21.62 -17.44
N PRO A 340 -2.19 22.92 -17.58
CA PRO A 340 -2.90 24.01 -16.92
C PRO A 340 -4.40 24.04 -17.20
N ASN A 341 -4.86 23.60 -18.38
CA ASN A 341 -6.27 23.56 -18.71
C ASN A 341 -7.01 22.47 -17.92
N ILE A 342 -6.39 21.31 -17.73
CA ILE A 342 -6.96 20.21 -16.95
C ILE A 342 -6.97 20.59 -15.46
N LEU A 343 -5.89 21.19 -14.98
CA LEU A 343 -5.76 21.63 -13.60
C LEU A 343 -6.87 22.63 -13.20
N ASN A 344 -7.15 23.62 -14.06
CA ASN A 344 -8.12 24.67 -13.76
C ASN A 344 -9.57 24.28 -14.04
N TYR A 345 -9.83 23.54 -15.13
CA TYR A 345 -11.20 23.32 -15.62
C TYR A 345 -11.72 21.89 -15.44
N HIS A 346 -10.85 20.91 -15.19
CA HIS A 346 -11.19 19.48 -15.19
C HIS A 346 -10.72 18.77 -13.91
N VAL A 347 -11.12 19.32 -12.76
CA VAL A 347 -10.78 18.80 -11.42
C VAL A 347 -11.24 17.34 -11.23
N ASN A 348 -12.33 16.95 -11.90
CA ASN A 348 -12.87 15.59 -11.92
C ASN A 348 -11.88 14.53 -12.41
N MET A 349 -10.85 14.90 -13.18
CA MET A 349 -9.89 13.94 -13.76
C MET A 349 -8.83 13.46 -12.78
N TRP A 350 -8.28 14.37 -11.98
CA TRP A 350 -7.10 14.10 -11.16
C TRP A 350 -7.41 14.03 -9.66
N LEU A 351 -8.36 14.84 -9.17
CA LEU A 351 -8.66 14.94 -7.75
C LEU A 351 -9.17 13.62 -7.15
N PRO A 352 -10.08 12.87 -7.79
CA PRO A 352 -10.54 11.59 -7.27
C PRO A 352 -9.40 10.57 -7.10
N ALA A 353 -8.47 10.51 -8.05
CA ALA A 353 -7.29 9.65 -7.96
C ALA A 353 -6.38 10.04 -6.80
N GLY A 354 -6.14 11.35 -6.60
CA GLY A 354 -5.41 11.86 -5.43
C GLY A 354 -6.06 11.47 -4.10
N ILE A 355 -7.39 11.57 -4.00
CA ILE A 355 -8.13 11.16 -2.80
C ILE A 355 -7.97 9.64 -2.57
N MET A 356 -8.03 8.82 -3.60
CA MET A 356 -7.85 7.37 -3.45
C MET A 356 -6.45 7.01 -2.94
N ILE A 357 -5.40 7.69 -3.43
CA ILE A 357 -4.03 7.52 -2.90
C ILE A 357 -3.99 7.88 -1.41
N VAL A 358 -4.57 9.02 -1.01
CA VAL A 358 -4.60 9.45 0.39
C VAL A 358 -5.31 8.41 1.26
N ILE A 359 -6.47 7.91 0.81
CA ILE A 359 -7.21 6.86 1.52
C ILE A 359 -6.35 5.59 1.63
N ALA A 360 -5.63 5.21 0.58
CA ALA A 360 -4.79 4.01 0.61
C ALA A 360 -3.64 4.14 1.62
N VAL A 361 -2.88 5.23 1.53
CA VAL A 361 -1.72 5.48 2.39
C VAL A 361 -2.15 5.60 3.87
N LEU A 362 -3.19 6.39 4.15
CA LEU A 362 -3.71 6.52 5.52
C LEU A 362 -4.30 5.20 6.04
N GLY A 363 -5.05 4.47 5.19
CA GLY A 363 -5.65 3.20 5.55
C GLY A 363 -4.59 2.17 6.00
N PHE A 364 -3.53 2.01 5.22
CA PHE A 364 -2.43 1.09 5.57
C PHE A 364 -1.63 1.57 6.78
N ASN A 365 -1.37 2.88 6.90
CA ASN A 365 -0.67 3.42 8.07
C ASN A 365 -1.46 3.22 9.37
N PHE A 366 -2.77 3.48 9.38
CA PHE A 366 -3.62 3.28 10.55
C PHE A 366 -3.72 1.80 10.97
N ILE A 367 -3.71 0.89 10.00
CA ILE A 367 -3.62 -0.55 10.29
C ILE A 367 -2.26 -0.89 10.90
N GLY A 368 -1.17 -0.37 10.33
CA GLY A 368 0.19 -0.63 10.83
C GLY A 368 0.43 -0.11 12.24
N ASP A 369 0.04 1.14 12.53
CA ASP A 369 0.10 1.71 13.88
C ASP A 369 -0.79 0.92 14.85
N GLY A 370 -1.99 0.53 14.40
CA GLY A 370 -2.87 -0.35 15.15
C GLY A 370 -2.24 -1.67 15.56
N LEU A 371 -1.58 -2.34 14.62
CA LEU A 371 -0.89 -3.60 14.86
C LEU A 371 0.28 -3.38 15.81
N ARG A 372 1.08 -2.32 15.59
CA ARG A 372 2.20 -1.92 16.45
C ARG A 372 1.75 -1.76 17.90
N ASP A 373 0.70 -0.98 18.14
CA ASP A 373 0.15 -0.71 19.46
C ASP A 373 -0.40 -1.96 20.13
N ALA A 374 -1.06 -2.84 19.34
CA ALA A 374 -1.58 -4.10 19.84
C ALA A 374 -0.48 -5.07 20.29
N MET A 375 0.71 -4.94 19.70
CA MET A 375 1.85 -5.83 19.88
C MET A 375 2.88 -5.31 20.87
N ASP A 376 2.83 -4.02 21.24
CA ASP A 376 3.69 -3.47 22.27
C ASP A 376 3.35 -4.08 23.65
N PRO A 377 4.28 -4.80 24.30
CA PRO A 377 4.07 -5.36 25.63
C PRO A 377 3.94 -4.29 26.73
N LYS A 378 4.41 -3.05 26.50
CA LYS A 378 4.32 -1.93 27.47
C LYS A 378 2.95 -1.25 27.51
N ALA A 379 2.08 -1.49 26.52
CA ALA A 379 0.67 -1.06 26.56
C ALA A 379 -0.17 -1.86 27.58
N ARG A 380 0.48 -2.73 28.38
CA ARG A 380 -0.09 -3.51 29.47
C ARG A 380 -0.22 -2.64 30.73
N LYS A 381 -1.13 -1.66 30.71
CA LYS A 381 -1.64 -1.00 31.92
C LYS A 381 -3.15 -1.02 31.93
#